data_AF-F8P546-F1
#
_entry.id   AF-F8P546-F1
#
_cell.length_a   1.000
_cell.length_b   1.000
_cell.length_c   1.000
_cell.angle_alpha   90.00
_cell.angle_beta   90.00
_cell.angle_gamma   90.00
#
_symmetry.space_group_name_H-M   'P 1'
#
loop_
_entity.id
_entity.type
_entity.pdbx_description
1 polymer ?
#
loop_
_entity_poly.entity_id
_entity_poly.type
_entity_poly.pdbx_seq_one_letter_code
_entity_poly.pdbx_strand_id
1 'polypeptide(L)' 'MEGLSQIPKGASSPQNGAEEEAKRVAEEEMRRDMMATVLDTAARERLSRIALVSPERSRQIEAVLLRMAQSGQLRGRV' A
#
# COMPACT_ATOMS: atom_id res chain seq x y z
N MET A 1 -8.24 -58.76 -4.72
CA MET A 1 -7.64 -58.02 -5.84
C MET A 1 -8.51 -56.79 -6.03
N GLU A 2 -7.89 -55.61 -6.16
CA GLU A 2 -8.51 -54.26 -6.17
C GLU A 2 -8.93 -53.75 -4.77
N GLY A 3 -8.53 -52.57 -4.27
CA GLY A 3 -7.84 -51.46 -4.89
C GLY A 3 -6.92 -50.74 -3.90
N LEU A 4 -5.80 -50.25 -4.44
CA LEU A 4 -4.85 -49.34 -3.81
C LEU A 4 -5.57 -48.05 -3.41
N SER A 5 -5.91 -47.89 -2.13
CA SER A 5 -6.26 -46.58 -1.57
C SER A 5 -4.99 -45.97 -0.99
N GLN A 6 -4.59 -44.88 -1.61
CA GLN A 6 -3.29 -44.24 -1.56
C GLN A 6 -3.03 -43.57 -0.20
N ILE A 7 -1.81 -43.77 0.29
CA ILE A 7 -1.11 -43.14 1.41
C ILE A 7 -1.12 -41.58 1.28
N PRO A 8 -1.00 -40.81 2.38
CA PRO A 8 -1.55 -39.47 2.51
C PRO A 8 -0.67 -38.40 1.84
N LYS A 9 -1.30 -37.48 1.14
CA LYS A 9 -0.76 -36.14 0.83
C LYS A 9 -1.44 -35.18 1.81
N GLY A 10 -0.76 -34.47 2.69
CA GLY A 10 0.57 -33.89 2.55
C GLY A 10 0.41 -32.39 2.80
N ALA A 11 1.15 -31.89 3.79
CA ALA A 11 1.47 -30.48 3.99
C ALA A 11 0.31 -29.53 4.33
N SER A 12 -0.09 -29.53 5.61
CA SER A 12 -0.40 -28.29 6.33
C SER A 12 0.77 -27.32 6.15
N SER A 13 0.68 -26.50 5.11
CA SER A 13 1.71 -25.59 4.67
C SER A 13 1.59 -24.26 5.43
N PRO A 14 2.70 -23.62 5.84
CA PRO A 14 2.71 -22.30 6.48
C PRO A 14 2.43 -21.14 5.49
N GLN A 15 1.52 -21.35 4.53
CA GLN A 15 1.29 -20.45 3.39
C GLN A 15 0.53 -19.16 3.75
N ASN A 16 -0.15 -19.09 4.89
CA ASN A 16 -0.94 -17.91 5.27
C ASN A 16 -0.09 -16.64 5.52
N GLY A 17 1.18 -16.78 5.91
CA GLY A 17 2.05 -15.61 6.15
C GLY A 17 2.53 -14.93 4.86
N ALA A 18 2.85 -15.72 3.82
CA ALA A 18 3.35 -15.20 2.55
C ALA A 18 2.25 -14.53 1.72
N GLU A 19 1.01 -15.03 1.78
CA GLU A 19 -0.14 -14.42 1.10
C GLU A 19 -0.58 -13.09 1.74
N GLU A 20 -0.52 -12.99 3.07
CA GLU A 20 -0.77 -11.71 3.76
C GLU A 20 0.28 -10.65 3.41
N GLU A 21 1.55 -11.04 3.36
CA GLU A 21 2.63 -10.12 2.99
C GLU A 21 2.49 -9.66 1.54
N ALA A 22 2.19 -10.59 0.62
CA ALA A 22 1.93 -10.28 -0.78
C ALA A 22 0.72 -9.34 -0.96
N LYS A 23 -0.35 -9.53 -0.19
CA LYS A 23 -1.50 -8.60 -0.18
C LYS A 23 -1.12 -7.22 0.32
N ARG A 24 -0.39 -7.13 1.43
CA ARG A 24 0.04 -5.84 1.99
C ARG A 24 0.93 -5.08 1.02
N VAL A 25 1.88 -5.77 0.39
CA VAL A 25 2.75 -5.19 -0.64
C VAL A 25 1.94 -4.73 -1.85
N ALA A 26 0.97 -5.52 -2.31
CA ALA A 26 0.10 -5.12 -3.43
C ALA A 26 -0.77 -3.90 -3.08
N GLU A 27 -1.30 -3.82 -1.86
CA GLU A 27 -2.05 -2.65 -1.37
C GLU A 27 -1.15 -1.42 -1.20
N GLU A 28 0.09 -1.60 -0.75
CA GLU A 28 1.09 -0.55 -0.66
C GLU A 28 1.49 -0.03 -2.03
N GLU A 29 1.75 -0.91 -2.99
CA GLU A 29 2.07 -0.53 -4.36
C GLU A 29 0.89 0.17 -5.03
N MET A 30 -0.35 -0.32 -4.86
CA MET A 30 -1.54 0.40 -5.32
C MET A 30 -1.69 1.78 -4.67
N ARG A 31 -1.45 1.89 -3.36
CA ARG A 31 -1.43 3.18 -2.66
C ARG A 31 -0.34 4.09 -3.19
N ARG A 32 0.84 3.54 -3.47
CA ARG A 32 2.02 4.29 -3.91
C ARG A 32 1.86 4.78 -5.34
N ASP A 33 1.31 3.96 -6.22
CA ASP A 33 0.91 4.35 -7.59
C ASP A 33 -0.21 5.39 -7.56
N MET A 34 -1.20 5.21 -6.68
CA MET A 34 -2.25 6.19 -6.49
C MET A 34 -1.66 7.52 -6.01
N MET A 35 -0.78 7.50 -5.00
CA MET A 35 -0.08 8.68 -4.50
C MET A 35 0.80 9.33 -5.57
N ALA A 36 1.49 8.54 -6.39
CA ALA A 36 2.29 9.05 -7.50
C ALA A 36 1.41 9.68 -8.59
N THR A 37 0.19 9.18 -8.77
CA THR A 37 -0.79 9.73 -9.72
C THR A 37 -1.49 10.98 -9.17
N VAL A 38 -1.67 11.09 -7.85
CA VAL A 38 -2.32 12.26 -7.22
C VAL A 38 -1.35 13.33 -6.74
N LEU A 39 -0.05 13.09 -6.61
CA LEU A 39 0.93 14.10 -6.23
C LEU A 39 1.77 14.52 -7.43
N ASP A 40 1.71 15.80 -7.80
CA ASP A 40 2.58 16.38 -8.79
C ASP A 40 3.95 16.76 -8.19
N THR A 41 4.94 16.96 -9.05
CA THR A 41 6.31 17.36 -8.65
C THR A 41 6.30 18.61 -7.78
N ALA A 42 5.41 19.58 -8.09
CA ALA A 42 5.27 20.81 -7.32
C ALA A 42 4.80 20.58 -5.88
N ALA A 43 3.88 19.64 -5.63
CA ALA A 43 3.40 19.34 -4.28
C ALA A 43 4.45 18.64 -3.42
N ARG A 44 5.22 17.71 -4.01
CA ARG A 44 6.37 17.08 -3.34
C ARG A 44 7.39 18.12 -2.90
N GLU A 45 7.74 19.06 -3.77
CA GLU A 45 8.64 20.14 -3.40
C GLU A 45 8.07 21.01 -2.27
N ARG A 46 6.78 21.33 -2.32
CA ARG A 46 6.11 22.13 -1.30
C ARG A 46 6.13 21.43 0.05
N LEU A 47 5.81 20.13 0.09
CA LEU A 47 5.89 19.31 1.29
C LEU A 47 7.32 19.23 1.83
N SER A 48 8.32 19.04 0.96
CA SER A 48 9.73 19.05 1.37
C SER A 48 10.14 20.38 2.00
N ARG A 49 9.78 21.52 1.39
CA ARG A 49 10.04 22.84 1.98
C ARG A 49 9.33 23.05 3.31
N ILE A 50 8.07 22.62 3.43
CA ILE A 50 7.32 22.70 4.69
C ILE A 50 7.97 21.81 5.74
N ALA A 51 8.44 20.61 5.40
CA ALA A 51 9.12 19.71 6.33
C ALA A 51 10.41 20.31 6.90
N LEU A 52 11.13 21.14 6.12
CA LEU A 52 12.33 21.84 6.59
C LEU A 52 12.03 22.85 7.71
N VAL A 53 10.87 23.51 7.67
CA VAL A 53 10.48 24.54 8.66
C VAL A 53 9.52 24.01 9.73
N SER A 54 8.74 22.98 9.41
CA SER A 54 7.72 22.40 10.28
C SER A 54 7.40 20.97 9.85
N PRO A 55 8.13 19.96 10.35
CA PRO A 55 7.88 18.56 10.03
C PRO A 55 6.50 18.09 10.50
N GLU A 56 5.98 18.66 11.57
CA GLU A 56 4.65 18.33 12.10
C GLU A 56 3.53 18.71 11.13
N ARG A 57 3.57 19.91 10.53
CA ARG A 57 2.62 20.30 9.48
C ARG A 57 2.75 19.43 8.24
N SER A 58 3.97 19.09 7.84
CA SER A 58 4.18 18.19 6.69
C SER A 58 3.50 16.84 6.91
N ARG A 59 3.68 16.24 8.10
CA ARG A 59 3.04 14.95 8.46
C ARG A 59 1.51 15.05 8.50
N GLN A 60 0.97 16.14 9.02
CA GLN A 60 -0.49 16.37 9.00
C GLN A 60 -1.04 16.44 7.58
N ILE A 61 -0.38 17.19 6.69
CA ILE A 61 -0.79 17.32 5.29
C ILE A 61 -0.67 15.97 4.57
N GLU A 62 0.41 15.22 4.81
CA GLU A 62 0.62 13.88 4.24
C GLU A 62 -0.45 12.88 4.70
N ALA A 63 -0.82 12.90 5.99
CA ALA A 63 -1.90 12.06 6.53
C ALA A 63 -3.28 12.40 5.94
N VAL A 64 -3.54 13.69 5.70
CA VAL A 64 -4.78 14.15 5.06
C VAL A 64 -4.81 13.73 3.59
N LEU A 65 -3.72 13.93 2.85
CA LEU A 65 -3.58 13.51 1.45
C LEU A 65 -3.74 12.01 1.30
N LEU A 66 -3.13 11.21 2.19
CA LEU A 66 -3.28 9.76 2.19
C LEU A 66 -4.75 9.34 2.38
N ARG A 67 -5.47 10.01 3.29
CA ARG A 67 -6.89 9.75 3.54
C ARG A 67 -7.75 10.13 2.33
N MET A 68 -7.49 11.28 1.72
CA MET A 68 -8.23 11.76 0.55
C MET A 68 -7.94 10.93 -0.70
N ALA A 69 -6.73 10.40 -0.84
CA ALA A 69 -6.37 9.44 -1.89
C ALA A 69 -7.17 8.15 -1.71
N GLN A 70 -7.15 7.56 -0.50
CA GLN A 70 -7.87 6.32 -0.20
C GLN A 70 -9.39 6.45 -0.34
N SER A 71 -9.98 7.60 -0.01
CA SER A 71 -11.41 7.85 -0.19
C SER A 71 -11.79 8.17 -1.64
N GLY A 72 -10.82 8.25 -2.56
CA GLY A 72 -11.04 8.63 -3.95
C GLY A 72 -11.48 10.09 -4.13
N GLN A 73 -11.30 10.93 -3.10
CA GLN A 73 -11.63 12.36 -3.16
C GLN A 73 -10.60 13.17 -3.94
N LEU A 74 -9.38 12.66 -4.11
CA LEU A 74 -8.36 13.25 -4.97
C LEU A 74 -8.64 12.88 -6.44
N ARG A 75 -9.46 13.70 -7.10
CA ARG A 75 -9.84 13.56 -8.52
C ARG A 75 -8.80 14.15 -9.49
N GLY A 76 -7.70 14.70 -9.00
CA GLY A 76 -6.66 15.34 -9.80
C GLY A 76 -5.32 15.38 -9.09
N ARG A 77 -4.26 15.65 -9.87
CA ARG A 77 -2.91 15.88 -9.38
C ARG A 77 -2.87 17.13 -8.50
N VAL A 78 -2.42 16.96 -7.26
CA VAL A 78 -2.21 17.97 -6.23
C VAL A 78 -0.76 18.39 -6.22
#